data_AF-A0AB33JRW9-F1
#
_entry.id   AF-A0AB33JRW9-F1
#
_cell.length_a   1.000
_cell.length_b   1.000
_cell.length_c   1.000
_cell.angle_alpha   90.00
_cell.angle_beta   90.00
_cell.angle_gamma   90.00
#
_symmetry.space_group_name_H-M   'P 1'
#
loop_
_entity.id
_entity.type
_entity.pdbx_description
1 polymer ?
#
loop_
_entity_poly.entity_id
_entity_poly.type
_entity_poly.pdbx_seq_one_letter_code
_entity_poly.pdbx_strand_id
1 'polypeptide(L)'
;MRKMKIKKNFLYKLEFFYRNFGSDWSIEDFSNNRNVQKFLKDYLLVLEEKGIVKIIEGNKFKITNLPSSIMSRQSNSGTKE
;
A
#
# COMPACT_ATOMS: atom_id res chain seq x y z
N MET A 1 -0.08 -14.08 -11.94
CA MET A 1 0.87 -13.03 -11.48
C MET A 1 1.53 -13.48 -10.19
N ARG A 2 2.85 -13.32 -10.02
CA ARG A 2 3.51 -13.58 -8.73
C ARG A 2 3.01 -12.55 -7.70
N LYS A 3 2.60 -12.98 -6.49
CA LYS A 3 2.09 -12.13 -5.40
C LYS A 3 2.98 -10.90 -5.11
N MET A 4 4.30 -11.05 -5.22
CA MET A 4 5.25 -9.96 -5.05
C MET A 4 5.13 -8.86 -6.11
N LYS A 5 4.85 -9.21 -7.37
CA LYS A 5 4.64 -8.22 -8.43
C LYS A 5 3.38 -7.40 -8.18
N ILE A 6 2.33 -8.03 -7.64
CA ILE A 6 1.08 -7.35 -7.26
C ILE A 6 1.34 -6.35 -6.14
N LYS A 7 2.02 -6.77 -5.06
CA LYS A 7 2.38 -5.88 -3.93
C LYS A 7 3.20 -4.68 -4.39
N LYS A 8 4.28 -4.94 -5.15
CA LYS A 8 5.17 -3.88 -5.66
C LYS A 8 4.39 -2.88 -6.52
N ASN A 9 3.58 -3.36 -7.46
CA ASN A 9 2.75 -2.49 -8.31
C ASN A 9 1.74 -1.68 -7.48
N PHE A 10 1.13 -2.29 -6.46
CA PHE A 10 0.19 -1.60 -5.58
C PHE A 10 0.87 -0.46 -4.80
N LEU A 11 2.05 -0.69 -4.22
CA LEU A 11 2.83 0.35 -3.54
C LEU A 11 3.20 1.52 -4.47
N TYR A 12 3.63 1.23 -5.70
CA TYR A 12 3.91 2.29 -6.67
C TYR A 12 2.67 3.12 -6.99
N LYS A 13 1.51 2.47 -7.17
CA LYS A 13 0.26 3.18 -7.42
C LYS A 13 -0.16 4.03 -6.21
N LEU A 14 -0.04 3.52 -4.98
CA LEU A 14 -0.33 4.30 -3.78
C LEU A 14 0.52 5.58 -3.72
N GLU A 15 1.83 5.45 -3.98
CA GLU A 15 2.73 6.60 -3.99
C GLU A 15 2.38 7.59 -5.09
N PHE A 16 2.14 7.10 -6.31
CA PHE A 16 1.73 7.93 -7.43
C PHE A 16 0.42 8.67 -7.15
N PHE A 17 -0.58 7.98 -6.61
CA PHE A 17 -1.89 8.58 -6.34
C PHE A 17 -1.83 9.62 -5.23
N TYR A 18 -1.12 9.32 -4.13
CA TYR A 18 -0.99 10.26 -3.03
C TYR A 18 -0.29 11.56 -3.44
N ARG A 19 0.73 11.45 -4.31
CA ARG A 19 1.48 12.62 -4.79
C ARG A 19 0.71 13.50 -5.79
N ASN A 20 -0.25 12.94 -6.52
CA ASN A 20 -0.85 13.62 -7.69
C ASN A 20 -2.36 13.85 -7.58
N PHE A 21 -3.10 13.01 -6.87
CA PHE A 21 -4.57 12.97 -6.95
C PHE A 21 -5.27 12.98 -5.58
N GLY A 22 -4.53 12.81 -4.49
CA GLY A 22 -5.06 12.88 -3.13
C GLY A 22 -4.97 11.55 -2.37
N SER A 23 -5.55 11.54 -1.17
CA SER A 23 -5.33 10.47 -0.19
C SER A 23 -6.40 9.39 -0.13
N ASP A 24 -7.61 9.66 -0.59
CA ASP A 24 -8.77 8.83 -0.30
C ASP A 24 -9.11 7.94 -1.50
N TRP A 25 -9.08 6.62 -1.30
CA TRP A 25 -9.17 5.64 -2.38
C TRP A 25 -9.93 4.38 -1.97
N SER A 26 -10.38 3.63 -2.96
CA SER A 26 -10.95 2.29 -2.80
C SER A 26 -10.10 1.23 -3.49
N ILE A 27 -10.17 -0.02 -3.03
CA ILE A 27 -9.42 -1.14 -3.65
C ILE A 27 -9.84 -1.36 -5.10
N GLU A 28 -11.10 -1.08 -5.42
CA GLU A 28 -11.66 -1.13 -6.77
C GLU A 28 -10.90 -0.23 -7.75
N ASP A 29 -10.38 0.91 -7.30
CA ASP A 29 -9.62 1.84 -8.15
C ASP A 29 -8.28 1.23 -8.62
N PHE A 30 -7.79 0.19 -7.94
CA PHE A 30 -6.50 -0.44 -8.24
C PHE A 30 -6.64 -1.70 -9.09
N SER A 31 -7.78 -2.39 -9.01
CA SER A 31 -8.04 -3.63 -9.73
C SER A 31 -9.51 -4.01 -9.79
N ASN A 32 -9.97 -4.49 -10.95
CA ASN A 32 -11.28 -5.13 -11.11
C ASN A 32 -11.27 -6.65 -10.82
N ASN A 33 -10.10 -7.25 -10.56
CA ASN A 33 -9.98 -8.69 -10.33
C ASN A 33 -10.23 -9.02 -8.85
N ARG A 34 -11.34 -9.72 -8.55
CA ARG A 34 -11.75 -10.08 -7.18
C ARG A 34 -10.66 -10.80 -6.36
N ASN A 35 -9.85 -11.66 -6.98
CA ASN A 35 -8.76 -12.37 -6.29
C ASN A 35 -7.62 -11.42 -5.92
N VAL A 36 -7.32 -10.45 -6.80
CA VAL A 36 -6.34 -9.40 -6.51
C VAL A 36 -6.87 -8.47 -5.44
N GLN A 37 -8.14 -8.05 -5.51
CA GLN A 37 -8.76 -7.21 -4.49
C GLN A 37 -8.72 -7.87 -3.11
N LYS A 38 -9.08 -9.15 -3.00
CA LYS A 38 -9.00 -9.90 -1.73
C LYS A 38 -7.57 -9.92 -1.18
N PHE A 39 -6.59 -10.20 -2.03
CA PHE A 39 -5.18 -10.15 -1.63
C PHE A 39 -4.70 -8.75 -1.21
N LEU A 40 -5.20 -7.69 -1.86
CA LEU A 40 -4.88 -6.32 -1.50
C LEU A 40 -5.54 -5.90 -0.19
N LYS A 41 -6.75 -6.39 0.14
CA LYS A 41 -7.38 -6.20 1.46
C LYS A 41 -6.47 -6.73 2.57
N ASP A 42 -6.03 -7.98 2.43
CA ASP A 42 -5.12 -8.60 3.41
C ASP A 42 -3.82 -7.80 3.54
N TYR A 43 -3.33 -7.26 2.42
CA TYR A 43 -2.11 -6.46 2.43
C TYR A 43 -2.30 -5.04 2.99
N LEU A 44 -3.49 -4.43 2.86
CA LEU A 44 -3.80 -3.13 3.43
C LEU A 44 -3.73 -3.14 4.96
N LEU A 45 -4.14 -4.24 5.61
CA LEU A 45 -3.98 -4.41 7.05
C LEU A 45 -2.50 -4.25 7.48
N VAL A 46 -1.58 -4.86 6.73
CA VAL A 46 -0.13 -4.72 6.96
C VAL A 46 0.36 -3.29 6.72
N LEU A 47 -0.25 -2.56 5.77
CA LEU A 47 0.11 -1.16 5.52
C LEU A 47 -0.46 -0.22 6.58
N GLU A 48 -1.60 -0.56 7.16
CA GLU A 48 -2.23 0.16 8.27
C GLU A 48 -1.42 0.02 9.55
N GLU A 49 -0.96 -1.19 9.89
CA GLU A 49 -0.03 -1.42 11.01
C GLU A 49 1.27 -0.61 10.85
N LYS A 50 1.69 -0.38 9.60
CA LYS A 50 2.85 0.46 9.28
C LYS A 50 2.55 1.96 9.24
N GLY A 51 1.29 2.37 9.38
CA GLY A 51 0.87 3.77 9.31
C GLY A 51 0.97 4.40 7.91
N ILE A 52 0.99 3.59 6.85
CA ILE A 52 0.99 4.06 5.44
C ILE A 52 -0.42 4.41 4.99
N VAL A 53 -1.39 3.62 5.45
CA VAL A 53 -2.80 3.82 5.17
C VAL A 53 -3.60 3.78 6.48
N LYS A 54 -4.82 4.29 6.43
CA LYS A 54 -5.85 4.10 7.44
C LYS A 54 -7.09 3.55 6.76
N ILE A 55 -7.54 2.38 7.19
CA ILE A 55 -8.78 1.78 6.68
C ILE A 55 -9.95 2.57 7.26
N ILE A 56 -10.91 2.92 6.40
CA ILE A 56 -12.09 3.69 6.80
C ILE A 56 -13.26 2.73 6.95
N GLU A 57 -13.77 2.23 5.83
CA GLU A 57 -14.94 1.36 5.79
C GLU A 57 -14.92 0.50 4.53
N GLY A 58 -15.21 -0.80 4.70
CA GLY A 58 -15.28 -1.75 3.59
C GLY A 58 -13.97 -1.82 2.82
N ASN A 59 -13.98 -1.25 1.61
CA ASN A 59 -12.83 -1.28 0.69
C ASN A 59 -12.16 0.09 0.55
N LYS A 60 -12.63 1.08 1.31
CA LYS A 60 -12.12 2.46 1.30
C LYS A 60 -11.03 2.64 2.35
N PHE A 61 -9.99 3.36 1.97
CA PHE A 61 -8.86 3.67 2.83
C PHE A 61 -8.29 5.05 2.47
N LYS A 62 -7.59 5.64 3.43
CA LYS A 62 -6.86 6.90 3.27
C LYS A 62 -5.37 6.62 3.32
N ILE A 63 -4.60 7.16 2.38
CA ILE A 63 -3.15 7.16 2.41
C ILE A 63 -2.70 8.24 3.40
N THR A 64 -2.00 7.83 4.44
CA THR A 64 -1.53 8.70 5.54
C THR A 64 -0.05 9.00 5.45
N ASN A 65 0.72 8.15 4.78
CA ASN A 65 2.14 8.35 4.58
C ASN A 65 2.63 7.73 3.27
N LEU A 66 3.80 8.16 2.79
CA LEU A 66 4.40 7.65 1.58
C LEU A 66 4.97 6.25 1.79
N PRO A 67 4.69 5.26 0.93
CA PRO A 67 5.35 3.95 0.98
C PRO A 67 6.88 4.04 1.02
N SER A 68 7.46 4.95 0.24
CA SER A 68 8.90 5.22 0.21
C SER A 68 9.48 5.70 1.56
N SER A 69 8.69 6.37 2.40
CA SER A 69 9.13 6.85 3.72
C SER A 69 9.43 5.72 4.72
N ILE A 70 8.85 4.53 4.48
CA ILE A 70 9.01 3.36 5.34
C ILE A 70 9.98 2.36 4.71
N MET A 71 9.98 2.26 3.37
CA MET A 71 10.94 1.40 2.65
C MET A 71 12.39 1.85 2.87
N SER A 72 12.66 3.16 2.99
CA SER A 72 14.01 3.66 3.31
C SER A 72 14.46 3.30 4.73
N ARG A 73 13.51 3.14 5.67
CA ARG A 73 13.81 2.79 7.07
C ARG A 73 14.19 1.33 7.25
N GLN A 74 13.73 0.44 6.36
CA GLN A 74 14.12 -0.98 6.38
C GLN A 74 15.53 -1.22 5.80
N SER A 75 16.12 -0.24 5.11
CA SER A 75 17.47 -0.35 4.54
C SER A 75 18.59 -0.10 5.57
N ASN A 76 18.27 0.41 6.76
CA ASN A 76 19.28 0.87 7.74
C ASN A 76 19.43 -0.02 8.99
N SER A 77 18.90 -1.26 8.99
CA SER A 77 19.00 -2.16 10.16
C SER A 77 19.98 -3.33 10.00
N GLY A 78 21.08 -3.13 9.28
CA GLY A 78 22.26 -4.01 9.24
C GLY A 78 23.34 -3.32 8.42
N THR A 79 24.41 -2.77 8.99
CA THR A 79 25.51 -3.51 9.62
C THR A 79 26.20 -2.57 10.60
N LYS A 80 26.30 -2.96 11.88
CA LYS A 80 27.35 -2.50 12.77
C LYS A 80 28.25 -3.70 12.99
N GLU A 81 29.34 -3.77 12.25
CA GLU A 81 30.58 -4.48 12.59
C GLU A 81 31.74 -3.62 12.10
#